data_AF-A0AAD9DDW3-F1
#
_entry.id   AF-A0AAD9DDW3-F1
#
_cell.length_a   1.000
_cell.length_b   1.000
_cell.length_c   1.000
_cell.angle_alpha   90.00
_cell.angle_beta   90.00
_cell.angle_gamma   90.00
#
_symmetry.space_group_name_H-M   'P 1'
#
loop_
_entity.id
_entity.type
_entity.pdbx_description
1 polymer ?
#
loop_
_entity_poly.entity_id
_entity_poly.type
_entity_poly.pdbx_seq_one_letter_code
_entity_poly.pdbx_strand_id
1 'polypeptide(L)'
;MMMLPSPSISSRARYSRSRSNKNQKSPPSIAGTDWATLDFGLIEKDLAAKLSDNDIRDVLLHINAANKVKRLWLTNCTNIRGIGLRPLSGSTLIEKIDLSLVGKHCNPSNIMPEPPISCDIVLPILDSIISNETLCRLKYLNFPKGWRMRAYNTAKSGSSTETQSIFQAFLARYDQMLQNRGPPKNHSGIDLEIGIFGRHNSYGTQYNICHQCTKLFRHDCSVGDDNAEHYFCSACEREYCGNCVTTTGCGICSYGFCVGTCITHSCASPNCDEKVCDECKQYWCDKCYRTWCDECCSRNCLDCEWCTKRYCHECSENDEMNGVLRCDEYDCVNIACSSCLLKRLQEGELDCMKCIRKATPLIKQLKDENKELKDENEALCQRNQNLEESKQSLEMLMYNRMGITSRDIGCRYRTLQEPN
;
A
#
# COMPACT_ATOMS: atom_id res chain seq x y z
N MET A 1 15.12 35.94 33.99
CA MET A 1 13.89 36.25 33.23
C MET A 1 14.31 36.66 31.82
N MET A 2 14.56 35.68 30.96
CA MET A 2 15.00 35.91 29.58
C MET A 2 13.77 35.85 28.67
N MET A 3 13.48 36.95 27.98
CA MET A 3 12.47 36.99 26.91
C MET A 3 13.11 36.49 25.62
N LEU A 4 12.55 35.42 25.05
CA LEU A 4 12.84 35.01 23.68
C LEU A 4 11.83 35.66 22.72
N PRO A 5 12.25 36.11 21.52
CA PRO A 5 11.36 36.73 20.56
C PRO A 5 10.54 35.66 19.82
N SER A 6 9.25 35.93 19.66
CA SER A 6 8.34 35.12 18.84
C SER A 6 8.55 35.39 17.35
N PRO A 7 8.65 34.38 16.47
CA PRO A 7 8.62 34.60 15.04
C PRO A 7 7.16 34.68 14.56
N SER A 8 6.74 35.87 14.11
CA SER A 8 5.48 36.07 13.40
C SER A 8 5.61 35.55 11.96
N ILE A 9 5.11 34.35 11.68
CA ILE A 9 4.94 33.86 10.31
C ILE A 9 3.58 34.34 9.80
N SER A 10 3.60 35.38 8.97
CA SER A 10 2.43 35.81 8.18
C SER A 10 2.32 34.92 6.95
N SER A 11 1.53 33.84 7.04
CA SER A 11 1.16 32.99 5.91
C SER A 11 0.05 33.66 5.08
N ARG A 12 0.40 34.72 4.36
CA ARG A 12 -0.48 35.28 3.31
C ARG A 12 -0.32 34.42 2.05
N ALA A 13 -1.07 33.32 1.96
CA ALA A 13 -1.21 32.56 0.74
C ALA A 13 -1.84 33.48 -0.33
N ARG A 14 -1.01 34.02 -1.23
CA ARG A 14 -1.48 34.74 -2.41
C ARG A 14 -1.94 33.70 -3.42
N TYR A 15 -3.25 33.51 -3.52
CA TYR A 15 -3.83 32.87 -4.70
C TYR A 15 -3.52 33.75 -5.92
N SER A 16 -2.62 33.27 -6.77
CA SER A 16 -2.28 33.89 -8.04
C SER A 16 -3.52 33.91 -8.95
N ARG A 17 -4.08 35.09 -9.20
CA ARG A 17 -5.06 35.29 -10.29
C ARG A 17 -4.33 35.17 -11.62
N SER A 18 -4.38 33.98 -12.22
CA SER A 18 -3.97 33.76 -13.60
C SER A 18 -4.93 34.52 -14.54
N ARG A 19 -4.40 35.34 -15.45
CA ARG A 19 -5.17 36.03 -16.49
C ARG A 19 -5.72 34.98 -17.46
N SER A 20 -7.04 34.79 -17.47
CA SER A 20 -7.68 33.74 -18.27
C SER A 20 -7.71 34.10 -19.76
N ASN A 21 -7.20 33.18 -20.57
CA ASN A 21 -7.54 33.04 -21.97
C ASN A 21 -8.99 32.54 -22.06
N LYS A 22 -9.85 33.21 -22.85
CA LYS A 22 -11.32 33.01 -22.87
C LYS A 22 -11.83 31.65 -23.38
N ASN A 23 -10.97 30.66 -23.58
CA ASN A 23 -11.35 29.32 -24.08
C ASN A 23 -11.01 28.16 -23.14
N GLN A 24 -10.59 28.42 -21.88
CA GLN A 24 -10.41 27.35 -20.90
C GLN A 24 -11.68 27.18 -20.07
N LYS A 25 -12.27 25.98 -20.10
CA LYS A 25 -13.24 25.51 -19.09
C LYS A 25 -12.66 25.86 -17.72
N SER A 26 -13.36 26.66 -16.94
CA SER A 26 -12.92 27.07 -15.60
C SER A 26 -12.49 25.86 -14.78
N PRO A 27 -11.31 25.91 -14.13
CA PRO A 27 -10.83 24.78 -13.35
C PRO A 27 -11.86 24.40 -12.28
N PRO A 28 -12.03 23.11 -11.99
CA PRO A 28 -12.97 22.66 -10.97
C PRO A 28 -12.62 23.36 -9.65
N SER A 29 -13.53 24.19 -9.17
CA SER A 29 -13.40 24.82 -7.87
C SER A 29 -13.51 23.74 -6.79
N ILE A 30 -12.64 23.82 -5.78
CA ILE A 30 -12.57 22.88 -4.64
C ILE A 30 -13.95 22.75 -3.95
N ALA A 31 -14.74 23.82 -4.00
CA ALA A 31 -16.17 23.76 -3.80
C ALA A 31 -16.87 24.16 -5.09
N GLY A 32 -17.88 23.39 -5.50
CA GLY A 32 -18.86 23.90 -6.45
C GLY A 32 -19.49 25.20 -5.93
N THR A 33 -20.42 25.77 -6.68
CA THR A 33 -21.23 26.90 -6.16
C THR A 33 -22.00 26.55 -4.87
N ASP A 34 -22.06 25.26 -4.51
CA ASP A 34 -22.62 24.73 -3.27
C ASP A 34 -21.51 24.12 -2.40
N TRP A 35 -21.37 24.62 -1.17
CA TRP A 35 -20.47 24.09 -0.13
C TRP A 35 -20.98 22.81 0.52
N ALA A 36 -22.10 22.24 0.04
CA ALA A 36 -22.63 20.99 0.56
C ALA A 36 -21.64 19.81 0.48
N THR A 37 -20.69 19.83 -0.44
CA THR A 37 -19.61 18.83 -0.52
C THR A 37 -18.25 19.51 -0.45
N LEU A 38 -17.44 19.08 0.51
CA LEU A 38 -16.03 19.45 0.64
C LEU A 38 -15.17 18.20 0.43
N ASP A 39 -14.52 18.12 -0.73
CA ASP A 39 -13.68 17.00 -1.15
C ASP A 39 -12.24 17.47 -1.35
N PHE A 40 -11.35 17.13 -0.41
CA PHE A 40 -9.91 17.42 -0.54
C PHE A 40 -9.22 16.53 -1.60
N GLY A 41 -9.90 15.56 -2.19
CA GLY A 41 -9.41 14.84 -3.37
C GLY A 41 -9.46 15.66 -4.66
N LEU A 42 -10.08 16.84 -4.64
CA LEU A 42 -10.09 17.77 -5.78
C LEU A 42 -8.83 18.66 -5.86
N ILE A 43 -8.00 18.67 -4.82
CA ILE A 43 -6.67 19.29 -4.88
C ILE A 43 -5.62 18.24 -5.20
N GLU A 44 -4.48 18.70 -5.72
CA GLU A 44 -3.34 17.84 -6.03
C GLU A 44 -2.91 17.03 -4.79
N LYS A 45 -2.64 15.74 -4.99
CA LYS A 45 -2.32 14.79 -3.92
C LYS A 45 -1.20 15.30 -3.01
N ASP A 46 -0.13 15.83 -3.60
CA ASP A 46 1.05 16.32 -2.86
C ASP A 46 0.75 17.60 -2.08
N LEU A 47 -0.23 18.39 -2.52
CA LEU A 47 -0.68 19.58 -1.80
C LEU A 47 -1.60 19.19 -0.64
N ALA A 48 -2.55 18.28 -0.86
CA ALA A 48 -3.41 17.74 0.20
C ALA A 48 -2.60 17.13 1.35
N ALA A 49 -1.56 16.36 1.00
CA ALA A 49 -0.67 15.73 1.96
C ALA A 49 0.11 16.73 2.82
N LYS A 50 0.27 17.98 2.36
CA LYS A 50 0.95 19.05 3.12
C LYS A 50 0.02 19.83 4.05
N LEU A 51 -1.30 19.68 3.91
CA LEU A 51 -2.26 20.41 4.74
C LEU A 51 -2.12 19.98 6.21
N SER A 52 -2.03 20.98 7.08
CA SER A 52 -2.02 20.83 8.53
C SER A 52 -3.42 20.97 9.11
N ASP A 53 -3.58 20.63 10.40
CA ASP A 53 -4.83 20.90 11.13
C ASP A 53 -5.25 22.37 11.12
N ASN A 54 -4.30 23.31 11.09
CA ASN A 54 -4.62 24.74 10.99
C ASN A 54 -5.25 25.07 9.64
N ASP A 55 -4.70 24.54 8.54
CA ASP A 55 -5.24 24.76 7.20
C ASP A 55 -6.66 24.20 7.07
N ILE A 56 -6.89 22.98 7.57
CA ILE A 56 -8.21 22.35 7.58
C ILE A 56 -9.18 23.16 8.42
N ARG A 57 -8.77 23.58 9.63
CA ARG A 57 -9.61 24.40 10.52
C ARG A 57 -10.03 25.70 9.86
N ASP A 58 -9.08 26.41 9.26
CA ASP A 58 -9.30 27.73 8.68
C ASP A 58 -10.25 27.62 7.48
N VAL A 59 -10.13 26.57 6.65
CA VAL A 59 -11.09 26.27 5.59
C VAL A 59 -12.49 25.99 6.16
N LEU A 60 -12.61 25.11 7.16
CA LEU A 60 -13.90 24.74 7.74
C LEU A 60 -14.60 25.93 8.42
N LEU A 61 -13.85 26.80 9.09
CA LEU A 61 -14.38 28.04 9.68
C LEU A 61 -14.81 29.02 8.60
N HIS A 62 -13.98 29.25 7.58
CA HIS A 62 -14.25 30.21 6.52
C HIS A 62 -15.57 29.92 5.79
N ILE A 63 -15.89 28.63 5.60
CA ILE A 63 -17.10 28.21 4.89
C ILE A 63 -18.29 27.99 5.82
N ASN A 64 -18.12 28.15 7.14
CA ASN A 64 -19.10 27.79 8.16
C ASN A 64 -19.57 26.32 8.02
N ALA A 65 -18.60 25.39 8.01
CA ALA A 65 -18.82 24.01 7.63
C ALA A 65 -19.91 23.29 8.45
N ALA A 66 -19.98 23.54 9.77
CA ALA A 66 -21.01 22.96 10.64
C ALA A 66 -22.44 23.17 10.12
N ASN A 67 -22.68 24.29 9.44
CA ASN A 67 -23.98 24.74 8.97
C ASN A 67 -24.13 24.71 7.44
N LYS A 68 -23.15 24.19 6.69
CA LYS A 68 -23.23 24.13 5.22
C LYS A 68 -22.80 22.81 4.62
N VAL A 69 -21.82 22.14 5.20
CA VAL A 69 -21.25 20.91 4.63
C VAL A 69 -22.13 19.71 4.98
N LYS A 70 -22.56 18.98 3.95
CA LYS A 70 -23.27 17.70 4.07
C LYS A 70 -22.32 16.52 3.88
N ARG A 71 -21.27 16.67 3.08
CA ARG A 71 -20.32 15.60 2.73
C ARG A 71 -18.89 16.11 2.88
N LEU A 72 -18.11 15.45 3.73
CA LEU A 72 -16.70 15.76 3.95
C LEU A 72 -15.84 14.56 3.57
N TRP A 73 -14.90 14.73 2.64
CA TRP A 73 -13.89 13.73 2.30
C TRP A 73 -12.50 14.29 2.52
N LEU A 74 -11.75 13.71 3.46
CA LEU A 74 -10.37 14.09 3.79
C LEU A 74 -9.34 13.38 2.91
N THR A 75 -9.72 13.11 1.65
CA THR A 75 -8.89 12.38 0.69
C THR A 75 -7.52 13.05 0.55
N ASN A 76 -6.46 12.25 0.69
CA ASN A 76 -5.05 12.63 0.63
C ASN A 76 -4.56 13.57 1.75
N CYS A 77 -5.38 13.95 2.74
CA CYS A 77 -4.97 14.77 3.88
C CYS A 77 -4.20 13.94 4.93
N THR A 78 -3.03 13.41 4.57
CA THR A 78 -2.29 12.42 5.37
C THR A 78 -1.50 13.00 6.55
N ASN A 79 -1.35 14.33 6.67
CA ASN A 79 -0.56 14.99 7.71
C ASN A 79 -1.40 15.62 8.85
N ILE A 80 -2.69 15.28 8.94
CA ILE A 80 -3.59 15.84 9.96
C ILE A 80 -3.65 14.96 11.20
N ARG A 81 -3.76 15.58 12.38
CA ARG A 81 -3.99 14.89 13.67
C ARG A 81 -5.46 14.78 14.02
N GLY A 82 -6.31 15.60 13.39
CA GLY A 82 -7.77 15.65 13.58
C GLY A 82 -8.25 16.87 14.37
N ILE A 83 -7.35 17.68 14.92
CA ILE A 83 -7.66 18.93 15.65
C ILE A 83 -8.38 19.92 14.73
N GLY A 84 -8.01 19.92 13.45
CA GLY A 84 -8.60 20.79 12.44
C GLY A 84 -10.10 20.55 12.22
N LEU A 85 -10.62 19.39 12.62
CA LEU A 85 -12.03 19.02 12.46
C LEU A 85 -12.96 19.61 13.54
N ARG A 86 -12.42 20.26 14.58
CA ARG A 86 -13.21 20.88 15.66
C ARG A 86 -14.39 21.75 15.20
N PRO A 87 -14.29 22.54 14.12
CA PRO A 87 -15.42 23.33 13.63
C PRO A 87 -16.64 22.52 13.19
N LEU A 88 -16.57 21.20 13.10
CA LEU A 88 -17.71 20.32 12.78
C LEU A 88 -18.49 19.86 14.02
N SER A 89 -17.99 20.13 15.22
CA SER A 89 -18.65 19.76 16.48
C SER A 89 -20.08 20.31 16.50
N GLY A 90 -21.03 19.43 16.82
CA GLY A 90 -22.45 19.74 16.93
C GLY A 90 -23.15 19.96 15.58
N SER A 91 -22.49 19.66 14.46
CA SER A 91 -23.13 19.76 13.15
C SER A 91 -24.34 18.84 13.06
N THR A 92 -25.49 19.41 12.68
CA THR A 92 -26.74 18.68 12.42
C THR A 92 -26.99 18.45 10.93
N LEU A 93 -26.13 19.00 10.06
CA LEU A 93 -26.29 18.91 8.60
C LEU A 93 -25.43 17.86 7.94
N ILE A 94 -24.34 17.43 8.59
CA ILE A 94 -23.41 16.48 8.00
C ILE A 94 -24.08 15.11 7.82
N GLU A 95 -24.02 14.60 6.60
CA GLU A 95 -24.59 13.31 6.19
C GLU A 95 -23.51 12.26 5.96
N LYS A 96 -22.32 12.67 5.50
CA LYS A 96 -21.21 11.79 5.18
C LYS A 96 -19.86 12.36 5.66
N ILE A 97 -19.06 11.52 6.32
CA ILE A 97 -17.67 11.80 6.64
C ILE A 97 -16.80 10.63 6.18
N ASP A 98 -15.79 10.90 5.35
CA ASP A 98 -14.76 9.93 4.98
C ASP A 98 -13.41 10.34 5.57
N LEU A 99 -12.96 9.58 6.56
CA LEU A 99 -11.69 9.73 7.27
C LEU A 99 -10.64 8.72 6.78
N SER A 100 -10.84 8.02 5.65
CA SER A 100 -9.87 7.01 5.19
C SER A 100 -8.54 7.60 4.72
N LEU A 101 -8.47 8.91 4.47
CA LEU A 101 -7.30 9.68 4.01
C LEU A 101 -6.68 9.22 2.69
N VAL A 102 -7.21 8.18 2.07
CA VAL A 102 -6.80 7.70 0.74
C VAL A 102 -7.57 8.37 -0.38
N GLY A 103 -6.93 8.39 -1.55
CA GLY A 103 -7.56 8.62 -2.84
C GLY A 103 -8.82 7.79 -3.05
N LYS A 104 -9.72 8.27 -3.92
CA LYS A 104 -10.83 7.45 -4.40
C LYS A 104 -10.26 6.16 -4.98
N HIS A 105 -10.81 5.03 -4.56
CA HIS A 105 -10.42 3.70 -5.02
C HIS A 105 -8.95 3.32 -4.76
N CYS A 106 -8.26 4.02 -3.86
CA CYS A 106 -6.93 3.61 -3.44
C CYS A 106 -7.01 2.64 -2.26
N ASN A 107 -6.06 1.71 -2.19
CA ASN A 107 -5.97 0.78 -1.08
C ASN A 107 -5.49 1.51 0.20
N PRO A 108 -6.27 1.48 1.31
CA PRO A 108 -5.87 2.10 2.57
C PRO A 108 -4.59 1.51 3.19
N SER A 109 -4.18 0.29 2.80
CA SER A 109 -2.88 -0.28 3.20
C SER A 109 -1.68 0.47 2.60
N ASN A 110 -1.86 1.23 1.53
CA ASN A 110 -0.75 1.88 0.82
C ASN A 110 -0.28 3.19 1.46
N ILE A 111 -0.92 3.64 2.55
CA ILE A 111 -0.45 4.83 3.26
C ILE A 111 0.68 4.43 4.22
N MET A 112 1.92 4.72 3.83
CA MET A 112 3.10 4.58 4.68
C MET A 112 3.86 5.91 4.75
N PRO A 113 4.17 6.41 5.96
CA PRO A 113 3.82 5.87 7.28
C PRO A 113 2.31 5.97 7.60
N GLU A 114 1.85 5.28 8.65
CA GLU A 114 0.45 5.41 9.12
C GLU A 114 0.12 6.88 9.44
N PRO A 115 -1.04 7.41 8.99
CA PRO A 115 -1.41 8.80 9.25
C PRO A 115 -1.51 9.12 10.75
N PRO A 116 -1.09 10.32 11.19
CA PRO A 116 -1.06 10.72 12.60
C PRO A 116 -2.44 11.12 13.16
N ILE A 117 -3.53 10.83 12.44
CA ILE A 117 -4.89 11.15 12.87
C ILE A 117 -5.26 10.34 14.12
N SER A 118 -5.67 11.02 15.18
CA SER A 118 -5.86 10.43 16.51
C SER A 118 -7.33 10.16 16.83
N CYS A 119 -7.63 8.94 17.31
CA CYS A 119 -8.96 8.58 17.82
C CYS A 119 -9.39 9.55 18.93
N ASP A 120 -8.51 9.81 19.92
CA ASP A 120 -8.83 10.59 21.12
C ASP A 120 -9.20 12.05 20.80
N ILE A 121 -8.78 12.56 19.65
CA ILE A 121 -9.09 13.91 19.19
C ILE A 121 -10.39 13.93 18.36
N VAL A 122 -10.56 12.94 17.47
CA VAL A 122 -11.65 12.94 16.49
C VAL A 122 -12.94 12.35 17.06
N LEU A 123 -12.87 11.30 17.87
CA LEU A 123 -14.07 10.66 18.42
C LEU A 123 -14.93 11.61 19.25
N PRO A 124 -14.40 12.49 20.12
CA PRO A 124 -15.23 13.49 20.80
C PRO A 124 -15.98 14.44 19.86
N ILE A 125 -15.40 14.77 18.70
CA ILE A 125 -16.03 15.61 17.68
C ILE A 125 -17.18 14.84 17.01
N LEU A 126 -16.96 13.57 16.68
CA LEU A 126 -17.98 12.70 16.11
C LEU A 126 -19.10 12.40 17.11
N ASP A 127 -18.76 12.17 18.38
CA ASP A 127 -19.72 12.00 19.48
C ASP A 127 -20.63 13.21 19.58
N SER A 128 -20.04 14.41 19.52
CA SER A 128 -20.77 15.67 19.52
C SER A 128 -21.76 15.80 18.35
N ILE A 129 -21.48 15.20 17.19
CA ILE A 129 -22.38 15.19 16.03
C ILE A 129 -23.55 14.21 16.26
N ILE A 130 -23.28 13.03 16.83
CA ILE A 130 -24.30 12.00 17.06
C ILE A 130 -25.09 12.18 18.35
N SER A 131 -24.62 13.02 19.28
CA SER A 131 -25.25 13.25 20.60
C SER A 131 -26.69 13.75 20.53
N ASN A 132 -27.06 14.44 19.46
CA ASN A 132 -28.45 14.82 19.20
C ASN A 132 -29.06 13.91 18.14
N GLU A 133 -29.49 12.71 18.55
CA GLU A 133 -29.99 11.67 17.64
C GLU A 133 -31.11 12.18 16.73
N THR A 134 -32.01 13.02 17.27
CA THR A 134 -33.18 13.57 16.55
C THR A 134 -32.82 14.54 15.43
N LEU A 135 -31.75 15.32 15.60
CA LEU A 135 -31.32 16.32 14.62
C LEU A 135 -30.15 15.86 13.77
N CYS A 136 -29.41 14.85 14.22
CA CYS A 136 -28.27 14.32 13.51
C CYS A 136 -28.72 13.77 12.14
N ARG A 137 -27.94 14.07 11.10
CA ARG A 137 -28.17 13.60 9.73
C ARG A 137 -27.09 12.66 9.23
N LEU A 138 -26.11 12.32 10.07
CA LEU A 138 -24.98 11.47 9.70
C LEU A 138 -25.48 10.08 9.35
N LYS A 139 -25.29 9.67 8.09
CA LYS A 139 -25.69 8.38 7.54
C LYS A 139 -24.48 7.49 7.30
N TYR A 140 -23.36 8.09 6.88
CA TYR A 140 -22.16 7.35 6.50
C TYR A 140 -20.90 7.92 7.16
N LEU A 141 -20.10 7.03 7.75
CA LEU A 141 -18.84 7.31 8.39
C LEU A 141 -17.84 6.23 8.01
N ASN A 142 -16.72 6.63 7.41
CA ASN A 142 -15.63 5.72 7.06
C ASN A 142 -14.38 6.07 7.86
N PHE A 143 -13.82 5.09 8.58
CA PHE A 143 -12.69 5.30 9.49
C PHE A 143 -11.34 4.98 8.85
N PRO A 144 -10.24 5.56 9.37
CA PRO A 144 -8.88 5.14 9.01
C PRO A 144 -8.69 3.64 9.23
N LYS A 145 -8.01 2.97 8.30
CA LYS A 145 -7.74 1.53 8.42
C LYS A 145 -6.95 1.18 9.68
N GLY A 146 -5.96 1.99 10.05
CA GLY A 146 -5.17 1.76 11.27
C GLY A 146 -6.02 1.70 12.54
N TRP A 147 -7.09 2.50 12.64
CA TRP A 147 -8.01 2.48 13.78
C TRP A 147 -8.80 1.17 13.83
N ARG A 148 -9.36 0.78 12.68
CA ARG A 148 -10.11 -0.48 12.52
C ARG A 148 -9.24 -1.70 12.82
N MET A 149 -8.00 -1.70 12.33
CA MET A 149 -7.09 -2.82 12.48
C MET A 149 -6.58 -3.01 13.91
N ARG A 150 -6.19 -1.92 14.59
CA ARG A 150 -5.88 -1.98 16.02
C ARG A 150 -7.06 -2.55 16.79
N ALA A 151 -8.24 -2.04 16.48
CA ALA A 151 -9.46 -2.46 17.15
C ALA A 151 -9.80 -3.93 17.02
N TYR A 152 -9.71 -4.45 15.78
CA TYR A 152 -9.88 -5.86 15.51
C TYR A 152 -8.85 -6.72 16.26
N ASN A 153 -7.56 -6.37 16.19
CA ASN A 153 -6.48 -7.15 16.81
C ASN A 153 -6.61 -7.22 18.32
N THR A 154 -6.99 -6.10 18.95
CA THR A 154 -7.22 -6.00 20.39
C THR A 154 -8.45 -6.83 20.81
N ALA A 155 -9.56 -6.76 20.06
CA ALA A 155 -10.72 -7.62 20.29
C ALA A 155 -10.39 -9.11 20.15
N LYS A 156 -9.55 -9.47 19.18
CA LYS A 156 -9.10 -10.86 18.95
C LYS A 156 -8.15 -11.37 20.03
N SER A 157 -7.27 -10.52 20.57
CA SER A 157 -6.28 -10.94 21.57
C SER A 157 -6.81 -10.91 23.01
N GLY A 158 -7.97 -10.29 23.26
CA GLY A 158 -8.53 -10.12 24.60
C GLY A 158 -7.77 -9.13 25.49
N SER A 159 -6.70 -8.50 24.97
CA SER A 159 -6.05 -7.37 25.63
C SER A 159 -6.97 -6.16 25.49
N SER A 160 -7.20 -5.37 26.54
CA SER A 160 -7.91 -4.09 26.41
C SER A 160 -6.92 -2.94 26.60
N THR A 161 -6.94 -1.97 25.68
CA THR A 161 -6.27 -0.68 25.86
C THR A 161 -7.32 0.42 25.99
N GLU A 162 -6.99 1.51 26.67
CA GLU A 162 -7.93 2.62 26.92
C GLU A 162 -8.44 3.25 25.61
N THR A 163 -7.54 3.61 24.69
CA THR A 163 -7.90 4.15 23.37
C THR A 163 -8.84 3.23 22.58
N GLN A 164 -8.67 1.91 22.73
CA GLN A 164 -9.54 0.94 22.07
C GLN A 164 -10.94 0.91 22.66
N SER A 165 -11.04 1.01 23.98
CA SER A 165 -12.32 1.10 24.68
C SER A 165 -13.13 2.31 24.18
N ILE A 166 -12.46 3.44 23.93
CA ILE A 166 -13.11 4.65 23.42
C ILE A 166 -13.65 4.44 21.99
N PHE A 167 -12.87 3.81 21.10
CA PHE A 167 -13.31 3.53 19.73
C PHE A 167 -14.49 2.57 19.70
N GLN A 168 -14.44 1.47 20.45
CA GLN A 168 -15.56 0.53 20.56
C GLN A 168 -16.81 1.17 21.16
N ALA A 169 -16.64 1.97 22.22
CA ALA A 169 -17.75 2.69 22.83
C ALA A 169 -18.39 3.68 21.85
N PHE A 170 -17.58 4.36 21.02
CA PHE A 170 -18.08 5.19 19.94
C PHE A 170 -18.87 4.36 18.91
N LEU A 171 -18.33 3.24 18.43
CA LEU A 171 -19.01 2.39 17.45
C LEU A 171 -20.36 1.91 17.98
N ALA A 172 -20.44 1.50 19.25
CA ALA A 172 -21.69 1.09 19.87
C ALA A 172 -22.73 2.23 19.91
N ARG A 173 -22.33 3.46 20.28
CA ARG A 173 -23.23 4.63 20.25
C ARG A 173 -23.67 5.00 18.84
N TYR A 174 -22.75 4.95 17.88
CA TYR A 174 -23.06 5.26 16.49
C TYR A 174 -24.03 4.23 15.89
N ASP A 175 -23.81 2.95 16.17
CA ASP A 175 -24.70 1.86 15.76
C ASP A 175 -26.09 2.02 16.38
N GLN A 176 -26.16 2.29 17.69
CA GLN A 176 -27.43 2.57 18.38
C GLN A 176 -28.17 3.77 17.74
N MET A 177 -27.46 4.85 17.41
CA MET A 177 -28.04 6.01 16.73
C MET A 177 -28.59 5.64 15.33
N LEU A 178 -27.94 4.72 14.61
CA LEU A 178 -28.44 4.22 13.31
C LEU A 178 -29.69 3.37 13.51
N GLN A 179 -29.69 2.47 14.49
CA GLN A 179 -30.84 1.61 14.83
C GLN A 179 -32.06 2.42 15.26
N ASN A 180 -31.89 3.46 16.09
CA ASN A 180 -32.97 4.31 16.59
C ASN A 180 -33.71 5.07 15.49
N ARG A 181 -33.07 5.32 14.34
CA ARG A 181 -33.73 5.92 13.17
C ARG A 181 -34.63 4.93 12.43
N GLY A 182 -34.47 3.65 12.72
CA GLY A 182 -35.05 2.56 11.96
C GLY A 182 -34.47 2.48 10.54
N PRO A 183 -34.63 1.33 9.87
CA PRO A 183 -34.48 1.31 8.43
C PRO A 183 -35.49 2.30 7.82
N PRO A 184 -35.19 2.92 6.66
CA PRO A 184 -36.19 3.70 5.96
C PRO A 184 -37.45 2.85 5.80
N LYS A 185 -38.65 3.44 5.93
CA LYS A 185 -39.96 2.73 6.02
C LYS A 185 -40.21 1.67 4.92
N ASN A 186 -39.44 1.69 3.84
CA ASN A 186 -39.51 0.74 2.73
C ASN A 186 -38.45 -0.39 2.80
N HIS A 187 -37.74 -0.57 3.91
CA HIS A 187 -36.61 -1.50 4.05
C HIS A 187 -36.65 -2.32 5.35
N SER A 188 -37.81 -2.85 5.71
CA SER A 188 -37.91 -3.83 6.81
C SER A 188 -36.93 -5.00 6.56
N GLY A 189 -36.04 -5.27 7.51
CA GLY A 189 -35.08 -6.38 7.48
C GLY A 189 -33.67 -6.05 6.98
N ILE A 190 -33.31 -4.78 6.78
CA ILE A 190 -31.90 -4.39 6.58
C ILE A 190 -31.35 -3.89 7.90
N ASP A 191 -30.44 -4.66 8.49
CA ASP A 191 -29.65 -4.16 9.61
C ASP A 191 -28.51 -3.28 9.06
N LEU A 192 -28.49 -2.03 9.52
CA LEU A 192 -27.39 -1.08 9.31
C LEU A 192 -26.24 -1.44 10.24
N GLU A 193 -25.70 -2.65 10.09
CA GLU A 193 -24.65 -3.12 10.97
C GLU A 193 -23.34 -2.41 10.66
N ILE A 194 -22.73 -1.87 11.71
CA ILE A 194 -21.29 -1.66 11.71
C ILE A 194 -20.65 -3.03 11.96
N GLY A 195 -19.66 -3.40 11.14
CA GLY A 195 -18.94 -4.65 11.32
C GLY A 195 -18.21 -4.71 12.67
N ILE A 196 -18.86 -5.25 13.70
CA ILE A 196 -18.23 -5.48 15.01
C ILE A 196 -17.74 -6.94 15.12
N PHE A 197 -18.41 -7.87 14.42
CA PHE A 197 -18.12 -9.31 14.43
C PHE A 197 -17.63 -9.85 13.07
N GLY A 198 -17.27 -8.96 12.15
CA GLY A 198 -16.91 -9.30 10.78
C GLY A 198 -15.51 -9.91 10.59
N ARG A 199 -15.21 -10.29 9.35
CA ARG A 199 -13.86 -10.66 8.91
C ARG A 199 -12.87 -9.51 9.20
N HIS A 200 -11.58 -9.83 9.31
CA HIS A 200 -10.49 -8.91 9.66
C HIS A 200 -10.55 -7.53 8.97
N ASN A 201 -10.94 -7.46 7.70
CA ASN A 201 -10.90 -6.23 6.91
C ASN A 201 -12.16 -5.35 7.02
N SER A 202 -13.23 -5.84 7.65
CA SER A 202 -14.51 -5.15 7.73
C SER A 202 -14.86 -4.66 9.13
N TYR A 203 -13.95 -4.84 10.09
CA TYR A 203 -14.17 -4.31 11.43
C TYR A 203 -14.32 -2.78 11.37
N GLY A 204 -15.41 -2.24 11.93
CA GLY A 204 -15.71 -0.81 11.93
C GLY A 204 -16.09 -0.23 10.56
N THR A 205 -16.35 -1.05 9.54
CA THR A 205 -16.95 -0.58 8.28
C THR A 205 -18.47 -0.67 8.34
N GLN A 206 -19.17 0.28 7.72
CA GLN A 206 -20.62 0.18 7.56
C GLN A 206 -20.95 -0.68 6.34
N TYR A 207 -21.87 -1.61 6.54
CA TYR A 207 -22.43 -2.44 5.49
C TYR A 207 -23.75 -1.87 4.96
N ASN A 208 -24.19 -2.43 3.83
CA ASN A 208 -25.46 -2.15 3.20
C ASN A 208 -25.64 -0.72 2.68
N ILE A 209 -24.55 0.05 2.48
CA ILE A 209 -24.61 1.45 2.04
C ILE A 209 -23.58 1.79 0.96
N CYS A 210 -24.06 2.28 -0.18
CA CYS A 210 -23.17 2.61 -1.29
C CYS A 210 -22.35 3.84 -0.93
N HIS A 211 -21.02 3.70 -0.92
CA HIS A 211 -20.08 4.76 -0.62
C HIS A 211 -20.34 6.01 -1.48
N GLN A 212 -20.67 5.85 -2.77
CA GLN A 212 -20.81 6.98 -3.68
C GLN A 212 -22.17 7.69 -3.56
N CYS A 213 -23.28 6.95 -3.61
CA CYS A 213 -24.62 7.55 -3.63
C CYS A 213 -25.35 7.51 -2.29
N THR A 214 -24.80 6.86 -1.26
CA THR A 214 -25.39 6.67 0.08
C THR A 214 -26.75 5.97 0.08
N LYS A 215 -27.13 5.33 -1.03
CA LYS A 215 -28.33 4.50 -1.09
C LYS A 215 -28.08 3.21 -0.32
N LEU A 216 -29.06 2.82 0.48
CA LEU A 216 -29.10 1.53 1.14
C LEU A 216 -29.54 0.44 0.16
N PHE A 217 -29.04 -0.77 0.34
CA PHE A 217 -29.44 -1.94 -0.45
C PHE A 217 -29.69 -3.15 0.46
N ARG A 218 -30.61 -4.02 0.02
CA ARG A 218 -30.96 -5.26 0.73
C ARG A 218 -29.93 -6.33 0.38
N HIS A 219 -29.40 -7.01 1.39
CA HIS A 219 -28.49 -8.14 1.19
C HIS A 219 -29.22 -9.39 0.64
N ASP A 220 -30.54 -9.45 0.80
CA ASP A 220 -31.36 -10.65 0.59
C ASP A 220 -32.06 -10.72 -0.77
N CYS A 221 -31.58 -9.97 -1.76
CA CYS A 221 -32.03 -10.17 -3.13
C CYS A 221 -31.39 -11.45 -3.65
N SER A 222 -32.17 -12.53 -3.72
CA SER A 222 -31.85 -13.75 -4.46
C SER A 222 -31.19 -13.37 -5.79
N VAL A 223 -30.19 -14.15 -6.20
CA VAL A 223 -29.26 -13.94 -7.35
C VAL A 223 -29.97 -13.89 -8.73
N GLY A 224 -31.26 -13.57 -8.80
CA GLY A 224 -32.07 -13.47 -10.02
C GLY A 224 -33.00 -12.25 -10.12
N ASP A 225 -32.91 -11.26 -9.22
CA ASP A 225 -33.64 -9.97 -9.36
C ASP A 225 -32.69 -8.80 -9.74
N ASP A 226 -32.04 -8.98 -10.88
CA ASP A 226 -31.49 -8.09 -11.90
C ASP A 226 -31.01 -6.63 -11.70
N ASN A 227 -31.13 -5.89 -10.59
CA ASN A 227 -30.77 -4.45 -10.69
C ASN A 227 -30.07 -3.74 -9.52
N ALA A 228 -29.63 -4.44 -8.49
CA ALA A 228 -28.73 -3.83 -7.52
C ALA A 228 -27.74 -4.84 -6.96
N GLU A 229 -26.89 -5.37 -7.83
CA GLU A 229 -25.71 -6.08 -7.35
C GLU A 229 -24.89 -5.10 -6.50
N HIS A 230 -24.77 -5.45 -5.23
CA HIS A 230 -23.92 -4.76 -4.28
C HIS A 230 -22.56 -5.45 -4.24
N TYR A 231 -21.51 -4.64 -4.17
CA TYR A 231 -20.15 -5.14 -4.10
C TYR A 231 -19.33 -4.41 -3.05
N PHE A 232 -18.73 -5.21 -2.17
CA PHE A 232 -17.60 -4.76 -1.37
C PHE A 232 -16.32 -4.84 -2.21
N CYS A 233 -15.69 -3.70 -2.46
CA CYS A 233 -14.39 -3.67 -3.10
C CYS A 233 -13.29 -3.98 -2.09
N SER A 234 -12.59 -5.10 -2.27
CA SER A 234 -11.57 -5.55 -1.32
C SER A 234 -10.31 -4.68 -1.32
N ALA A 235 -9.99 -4.00 -2.43
CA ALA A 235 -8.84 -3.10 -2.47
C ALA A 235 -9.08 -1.80 -1.71
N CYS A 236 -10.16 -1.07 -1.98
CA CYS A 236 -10.41 0.21 -1.31
C CYS A 236 -11.26 0.09 -0.03
N GLU A 237 -11.70 -1.12 0.30
CA GLU A 237 -12.49 -1.48 1.48
C GLU A 237 -13.77 -0.65 1.61
N ARG A 238 -14.52 -0.53 0.50
CA ARG A 238 -15.75 0.25 0.41
C ARG A 238 -16.82 -0.51 -0.36
N GLU A 239 -18.06 -0.24 0.00
CA GLU A 239 -19.24 -0.77 -0.64
C GLU A 239 -19.75 0.12 -1.77
N TYR A 240 -20.18 -0.49 -2.87
CA TYR A 240 -20.73 0.21 -4.02
C TYR A 240 -21.92 -0.55 -4.59
N CYS A 241 -22.90 0.19 -5.10
CA CYS A 241 -23.92 -0.40 -5.95
C CYS A 241 -23.44 -0.42 -7.41
N GLY A 242 -23.90 -1.40 -8.20
CA GLY A 242 -23.55 -1.53 -9.62
C GLY A 242 -23.85 -0.29 -10.47
N ASN A 243 -24.81 0.55 -10.05
CA ASN A 243 -25.11 1.83 -10.70
C ASN A 243 -24.04 2.92 -10.49
N CYS A 244 -23.22 2.81 -9.45
CA CYS A 244 -22.20 3.81 -9.13
C CYS A 244 -20.83 3.42 -9.65
N VAL A 245 -20.50 2.13 -9.57
CA VAL A 245 -19.19 1.61 -9.94
C VAL A 245 -19.35 0.24 -10.57
N THR A 246 -18.74 0.06 -11.75
CA THR A 246 -18.55 -1.27 -12.33
C THR A 246 -17.54 -2.03 -11.50
N THR A 247 -17.89 -3.24 -11.11
CA THR A 247 -16.98 -4.12 -10.40
C THR A 247 -16.58 -5.30 -11.27
N THR A 248 -15.48 -5.93 -10.91
CA THR A 248 -15.04 -7.19 -11.51
C THR A 248 -14.39 -8.04 -10.42
N GLY A 249 -14.49 -9.37 -10.59
CA GLY A 249 -13.83 -10.32 -9.71
C GLY A 249 -12.34 -10.43 -10.02
N CYS A 250 -11.53 -10.68 -9.01
CA CYS A 250 -10.17 -11.17 -9.24
C CYS A 250 -10.23 -12.62 -9.70
N GLY A 251 -9.60 -12.96 -10.82
CA GLY A 251 -9.51 -14.31 -11.38
C GLY A 251 -8.72 -15.33 -10.54
N ILE A 252 -8.41 -15.00 -9.28
CA ILE A 252 -7.64 -15.85 -8.35
C ILE A 252 -8.38 -16.00 -7.03
N CYS A 253 -8.63 -14.89 -6.33
CA CYS A 253 -9.32 -14.93 -5.03
C CYS A 253 -10.84 -14.72 -5.12
N SER A 254 -11.37 -14.48 -6.32
CA SER A 254 -12.77 -14.18 -6.60
C SER A 254 -13.34 -12.96 -5.85
N TYR A 255 -12.50 -12.20 -5.14
CA TYR A 255 -12.93 -10.97 -4.47
C TYR A 255 -13.34 -9.91 -5.49
N GLY A 256 -14.36 -9.11 -5.14
CA GLY A 256 -14.84 -8.01 -5.96
C GLY A 256 -13.95 -6.77 -5.84
N PHE A 257 -13.78 -6.06 -6.95
CA PHE A 257 -13.01 -4.81 -7.01
C PHE A 257 -13.63 -3.80 -7.96
N CYS A 258 -13.42 -2.51 -7.70
CA CYS A 258 -13.79 -1.44 -8.64
C CYS A 258 -12.93 -1.50 -9.90
N VAL A 259 -13.57 -1.57 -11.07
CA VAL A 259 -12.89 -1.50 -12.38
C VAL A 259 -12.18 -0.15 -12.55
N GLY A 260 -10.98 -0.17 -13.12
CA GLY A 260 -10.21 1.01 -13.53
C GLY A 260 -9.20 1.52 -12.50
N THR A 261 -9.54 1.51 -11.21
CA THR A 261 -8.70 2.16 -10.18
C THR A 261 -8.24 1.25 -9.05
N CYS A 262 -8.98 0.18 -8.74
CA CYS A 262 -8.61 -0.78 -7.69
C CYS A 262 -7.87 -2.01 -8.22
N ILE A 263 -8.08 -2.37 -9.49
CA ILE A 263 -7.33 -3.43 -10.16
C ILE A 263 -6.42 -2.80 -11.20
N THR A 264 -5.14 -3.16 -11.08
CA THR A 264 -4.05 -2.62 -11.88
C THR A 264 -3.52 -3.63 -12.89
N HIS A 265 -3.82 -4.93 -12.73
CA HIS A 265 -3.26 -5.99 -13.59
C HIS A 265 -4.34 -6.74 -14.34
N SER A 266 -4.06 -6.99 -15.62
CA SER A 266 -4.79 -7.98 -16.42
C SER A 266 -4.01 -9.29 -16.39
N CYS A 267 -4.72 -10.40 -16.53
CA CYS A 267 -4.07 -11.68 -16.80
C CYS A 267 -3.12 -11.53 -18.00
N ALA A 268 -1.93 -12.10 -17.89
CA ALA A 268 -0.91 -12.01 -18.92
C ALA A 268 -1.19 -12.90 -20.14
N SER A 269 -2.16 -13.83 -20.03
CA SER A 269 -2.64 -14.61 -21.15
C SER A 269 -3.29 -13.69 -22.19
N PRO A 270 -2.88 -13.74 -23.47
CA PRO A 270 -3.45 -12.88 -24.51
C PRO A 270 -4.93 -13.16 -24.79
N ASN A 271 -5.43 -14.32 -24.37
CA ASN A 271 -6.81 -14.77 -24.57
C ASN A 271 -7.65 -14.72 -23.28
N CYS A 272 -7.18 -14.01 -22.25
CA CYS A 272 -7.87 -13.88 -20.98
C CYS A 272 -8.05 -12.40 -20.64
N ASP A 273 -9.29 -11.97 -20.47
CA ASP A 273 -9.64 -10.61 -20.06
C ASP A 273 -9.75 -10.45 -18.55
N GLU A 274 -9.64 -11.56 -17.79
CA GLU A 274 -9.70 -11.57 -16.34
C GLU A 274 -8.69 -10.61 -15.71
N LYS A 275 -9.10 -10.07 -14.58
CA LYS A 275 -8.34 -9.09 -13.83
C LYS A 275 -7.76 -9.73 -12.57
N VAL A 276 -6.58 -9.29 -12.16
CA VAL A 276 -5.89 -9.82 -10.97
C VAL A 276 -5.58 -8.68 -10.02
N CYS A 277 -5.96 -8.85 -8.75
CA CYS A 277 -5.72 -7.83 -7.73
C CYS A 277 -4.26 -7.80 -7.26
N ASP A 278 -3.85 -6.67 -6.66
CA ASP A 278 -2.48 -6.49 -6.17
C ASP A 278 -2.08 -7.51 -5.07
N GLU A 279 -3.04 -7.99 -4.28
CA GLU A 279 -2.78 -9.00 -3.24
C GLU A 279 -2.50 -10.39 -3.84
N CYS A 280 -3.05 -10.67 -5.02
CA CYS A 280 -2.77 -11.93 -5.73
C CYS A 280 -1.56 -11.83 -6.67
N LYS A 281 -0.69 -10.83 -6.49
CA LYS A 281 0.60 -10.74 -7.20
C LYS A 281 1.53 -11.92 -6.97
N GLN A 282 1.30 -12.72 -5.92
CA GLN A 282 2.04 -13.96 -5.69
C GLN A 282 1.94 -14.97 -6.85
N TYR A 283 1.03 -14.76 -7.81
CA TYR A 283 0.89 -15.56 -9.04
C TYR A 283 1.60 -14.94 -10.25
N TRP A 284 2.67 -14.19 -10.02
CA TRP A 284 3.51 -13.71 -11.09
C TRP A 284 4.56 -14.74 -11.52
N CYS A 285 5.09 -14.55 -12.72
CA CYS A 285 6.32 -15.20 -13.13
C CYS A 285 7.51 -14.44 -12.50
N ASP A 286 8.37 -15.12 -11.75
CA ASP A 286 9.54 -14.51 -11.09
C ASP A 286 10.57 -13.94 -12.08
N LYS A 287 10.50 -14.32 -13.36
CA LYS A 287 11.37 -13.81 -14.42
C LYS A 287 10.83 -12.56 -15.11
N CYS A 288 9.59 -12.60 -15.61
CA CYS A 288 9.02 -11.49 -16.38
C CYS A 288 8.06 -10.60 -15.58
N TYR A 289 7.78 -10.95 -14.32
CA TYR A 289 6.87 -10.25 -13.41
C TYR A 289 5.42 -10.11 -13.90
N ARG A 290 5.07 -10.80 -15.00
CA ARG A 290 3.69 -10.87 -15.51
C ARG A 290 2.85 -11.76 -14.60
N THR A 291 1.62 -11.33 -14.32
CA THR A 291 0.66 -12.04 -13.44
C THR A 291 -0.38 -12.79 -14.26
N TRP A 292 -0.73 -14.00 -13.82
CA TRP A 292 -1.71 -14.87 -14.47
C TRP A 292 -2.88 -15.12 -13.52
N CYS A 293 -4.11 -15.16 -14.03
CA CYS A 293 -5.25 -15.64 -13.24
C CYS A 293 -5.12 -17.15 -12.95
N ASP A 294 -5.93 -17.69 -12.05
CA ASP A 294 -5.77 -19.07 -11.55
C ASP A 294 -5.92 -20.09 -12.69
N GLU A 295 -6.97 -19.96 -13.51
CA GLU A 295 -7.20 -20.85 -14.63
C GLU A 295 -6.04 -20.79 -15.65
N CYS A 296 -5.61 -19.58 -16.04
CA CYS A 296 -4.54 -19.46 -17.02
C CYS A 296 -3.17 -19.85 -16.45
N CYS A 297 -2.92 -19.60 -15.16
CA CYS A 297 -1.71 -19.98 -14.45
C CYS A 297 -1.57 -21.50 -14.41
N SER A 298 -2.65 -22.25 -14.11
CA SER A 298 -2.62 -23.72 -14.08
C SER A 298 -2.18 -24.35 -15.40
N ARG A 299 -2.41 -23.66 -16.52
CA ARG A 299 -2.04 -24.12 -17.88
C ARG A 299 -0.71 -23.54 -18.37
N ASN A 300 -0.28 -22.41 -17.83
CA ASN A 300 0.82 -21.63 -18.40
C ASN A 300 1.98 -21.35 -17.45
N CYS A 301 1.91 -21.83 -16.20
CA CYS A 301 2.95 -21.64 -15.21
C CYS A 301 3.46 -22.97 -14.66
N LEU A 302 4.74 -22.99 -14.35
CA LEU A 302 5.43 -24.08 -13.70
C LEU A 302 5.97 -23.60 -12.35
N ASP A 303 5.60 -24.32 -11.30
CA ASP A 303 6.05 -24.05 -9.95
C ASP A 303 7.19 -24.98 -9.59
N CYS A 304 8.33 -24.41 -9.21
CA CYS A 304 9.43 -25.19 -8.67
C CYS A 304 9.04 -25.74 -7.30
N GLU A 305 8.93 -27.06 -7.19
CA GLU A 305 8.51 -27.77 -5.98
C GLU A 305 9.45 -27.52 -4.79
N TRP A 306 10.69 -27.09 -5.04
CA TRP A 306 11.74 -26.96 -4.02
C TRP A 306 12.01 -25.53 -3.53
N CYS A 307 11.56 -24.50 -4.24
CA CYS A 307 11.80 -23.11 -3.82
C CYS A 307 10.61 -22.17 -4.04
N THR A 308 9.44 -22.73 -4.37
CA THR A 308 8.18 -22.01 -4.63
C THR A 308 8.25 -20.94 -5.72
N LYS A 309 9.37 -20.83 -6.45
CA LYS A 309 9.49 -19.92 -7.58
C LYS A 309 8.59 -20.40 -8.72
N ARG A 310 7.97 -19.44 -9.41
CA ARG A 310 6.98 -19.66 -10.45
C ARG A 310 7.45 -19.03 -11.76
N TYR A 311 7.42 -19.80 -12.84
CA TYR A 311 7.82 -19.34 -14.17
C TYR A 311 6.68 -19.59 -15.15
N CYS A 312 6.37 -18.63 -16.02
CA CYS A 312 5.48 -18.92 -17.14
C CYS A 312 6.19 -19.81 -18.17
N HIS A 313 5.44 -20.60 -18.95
CA HIS A 313 5.99 -21.49 -19.97
C HIS A 313 6.93 -20.76 -20.93
N GLU A 314 6.53 -19.60 -21.45
CA GLU A 314 7.38 -18.79 -22.32
C GLU A 314 8.72 -18.42 -21.66
N CYS A 315 8.71 -18.03 -20.37
CA CYS A 315 9.94 -17.73 -19.66
C CYS A 315 10.76 -18.97 -19.37
N SER A 316 10.11 -20.10 -19.17
CA SER A 316 10.75 -21.37 -18.89
C SER A 316 11.43 -21.98 -20.12
N GLU A 317 10.80 -21.85 -21.29
CA GLU A 317 11.35 -22.33 -22.56
C GLU A 317 12.48 -21.44 -23.07
N ASN A 318 12.37 -20.12 -22.90
CA ASN A 318 13.38 -19.17 -23.35
C ASN A 318 14.53 -18.97 -22.35
N ASP A 319 14.44 -19.52 -21.13
CA ASP A 319 15.50 -19.47 -20.13
C ASP A 319 16.18 -20.82 -19.98
N GLU A 320 17.10 -21.12 -20.89
CA GLU A 320 17.86 -22.35 -20.85
C GLU A 320 18.56 -22.58 -19.49
N MET A 321 18.85 -21.50 -18.75
CA MET A 321 19.67 -21.56 -17.52
C MET A 321 18.91 -21.37 -16.23
N ASN A 322 17.81 -20.60 -16.21
CA ASN A 322 17.05 -20.31 -15.00
C ASN A 322 15.56 -20.70 -15.09
N GLY A 323 15.15 -21.35 -16.18
CA GLY A 323 13.79 -21.84 -16.35
C GLY A 323 13.40 -22.91 -15.32
N VAL A 324 12.11 -23.20 -15.26
CA VAL A 324 11.55 -24.31 -14.49
C VAL A 324 11.36 -25.51 -15.42
N LEU A 325 12.16 -26.55 -15.21
CA LEU A 325 12.14 -27.74 -16.03
C LEU A 325 11.13 -28.72 -15.46
N ARG A 326 10.17 -29.13 -16.31
CA ARG A 326 9.36 -30.32 -16.07
C ARG A 326 10.10 -31.55 -16.60
N CYS A 327 10.11 -32.62 -15.82
CA CYS A 327 10.55 -33.92 -16.33
C CYS A 327 9.36 -34.65 -16.97
N ASP A 328 9.51 -35.08 -18.22
CA ASP A 328 8.48 -35.84 -18.95
C ASP A 328 8.73 -37.36 -18.87
N GLU A 329 9.41 -37.82 -17.82
CA GLU A 329 9.59 -39.25 -17.55
C GLU A 329 8.41 -39.73 -16.70
N TYR A 330 7.81 -40.87 -17.06
CA TYR A 330 6.58 -41.35 -16.44
C TYR A 330 6.69 -41.48 -14.91
N ASP A 331 7.89 -41.81 -14.42
CA ASP A 331 8.18 -42.00 -13.00
C ASP A 331 8.79 -40.75 -12.32
N CYS A 332 9.05 -39.67 -13.07
CA CYS A 332 9.61 -38.44 -12.52
C CYS A 332 8.66 -37.27 -12.74
N VAL A 333 7.87 -36.96 -11.71
CA VAL A 333 6.91 -35.83 -11.73
C VAL A 333 7.58 -34.51 -11.30
N ASN A 334 8.88 -34.52 -11.03
CA ASN A 334 9.59 -33.37 -10.48
C ASN A 334 9.51 -32.15 -11.41
N ILE A 335 9.08 -31.02 -10.86
CA ILE A 335 9.11 -29.70 -11.49
C ILE A 335 10.09 -28.83 -10.72
N ALA A 336 11.19 -28.46 -11.36
CA ALA A 336 12.32 -27.83 -10.68
C ALA A 336 12.92 -26.70 -11.49
N CYS A 337 13.18 -25.57 -10.83
CA CYS A 337 14.05 -24.56 -11.42
C CYS A 337 15.49 -25.07 -11.49
N SER A 338 16.23 -24.59 -12.49
CA SER A 338 17.62 -24.99 -12.72
C SER A 338 18.52 -24.87 -11.49
N SER A 339 18.35 -23.82 -10.67
CA SER A 339 19.13 -23.66 -9.44
C SER A 339 18.88 -24.76 -8.41
N CYS A 340 17.63 -25.19 -8.25
CA CYS A 340 17.31 -26.26 -7.29
C CYS A 340 17.67 -27.64 -7.87
N LEU A 341 17.55 -27.82 -9.18
CA LEU A 341 18.00 -29.04 -9.87
C LEU A 341 19.51 -29.25 -9.71
N LEU A 342 20.30 -28.19 -9.89
CA LEU A 342 21.75 -28.20 -9.68
C LEU A 342 22.12 -28.53 -8.24
N LYS A 343 21.44 -27.90 -7.27
CA LYS A 343 21.68 -28.16 -5.84
C LYS A 343 21.47 -29.64 -5.50
N ARG A 344 20.34 -30.23 -5.90
CA ARG A 344 20.06 -31.65 -5.64
C ARG A 344 21.04 -32.59 -6.35
N LEU A 345 21.46 -32.25 -7.57
CA LEU A 345 22.47 -33.03 -8.27
C LEU A 345 23.81 -33.00 -7.53
N GLN A 346 24.21 -31.85 -6.96
CA GLN A 346 25.41 -31.75 -6.12
C GLN A 346 25.28 -32.53 -4.81
N GLU A 347 24.08 -32.58 -4.22
CA GLU A 347 23.78 -33.33 -3.00
C GLU A 347 23.62 -34.84 -3.26
N GLY A 348 23.64 -35.29 -4.52
CA GLY A 348 23.41 -36.69 -4.89
C GLY A 348 21.96 -37.15 -4.72
N GLU A 349 21.02 -36.21 -4.61
CA GLU A 349 19.60 -36.47 -4.37
C GLU A 349 18.75 -36.49 -5.65
N LEU A 350 19.40 -36.54 -6.82
CA LEU A 350 18.75 -36.57 -8.14
C LEU A 350 19.01 -37.93 -8.79
N ASP A 351 17.99 -38.78 -8.84
CA ASP A 351 18.01 -40.16 -9.35
C ASP A 351 17.48 -40.30 -10.78
N CYS A 352 16.63 -39.37 -11.22
CA CYS A 352 16.09 -39.37 -12.58
C CYS A 352 17.16 -39.01 -13.64
N MET A 353 17.44 -39.96 -14.54
CA MET A 353 18.44 -39.80 -15.60
C MET A 353 18.14 -38.65 -16.57
N LYS A 354 16.87 -38.38 -16.90
CA LYS A 354 16.54 -37.21 -17.74
C LYS A 354 16.84 -35.90 -17.02
N CYS A 355 16.52 -35.80 -15.73
CA CYS A 355 16.84 -34.63 -14.90
C CYS A 355 18.36 -34.41 -14.82
N ILE A 356 19.14 -35.47 -14.59
CA ILE A 356 20.61 -35.42 -14.60
C ILE A 356 21.13 -34.92 -15.96
N ARG A 357 20.60 -35.45 -17.07
CA ARG A 357 20.99 -35.01 -18.43
C ARG A 357 20.67 -33.54 -18.66
N LYS A 358 19.51 -33.04 -18.21
CA LYS A 358 19.15 -31.62 -18.31
C LYS A 358 20.05 -30.71 -17.47
N ALA A 359 20.51 -31.18 -16.30
CA ALA A 359 21.40 -30.42 -15.42
C ALA A 359 22.87 -30.43 -15.88
N THR A 360 23.29 -31.43 -16.67
CA THR A 360 24.69 -31.60 -17.08
C THR A 360 25.27 -30.40 -17.85
N PRO A 361 24.58 -29.82 -18.87
CA PRO A 361 25.03 -28.60 -19.54
C PRO A 361 25.24 -27.42 -18.57
N LEU A 362 24.34 -27.26 -17.60
CA LEU A 362 24.42 -26.20 -16.59
C LEU A 362 25.67 -26.35 -15.71
N ILE A 363 25.99 -27.58 -15.29
CA ILE A 363 27.23 -27.85 -14.55
C ILE A 363 28.46 -27.51 -15.40
N LYS A 364 28.45 -27.87 -16.68
CA LYS A 364 29.57 -27.58 -17.58
C LYS A 364 29.77 -26.08 -17.69
N GLN A 365 28.71 -25.33 -17.95
CA GLN A 365 28.76 -23.89 -18.03
C GLN A 365 29.25 -23.24 -16.72
N LEU A 366 28.70 -23.66 -15.56
CA LEU A 366 29.16 -23.14 -14.27
C LEU A 366 30.63 -23.44 -14.01
N LYS A 367 31.17 -24.56 -14.52
CA LYS A 367 32.60 -24.85 -14.45
C LYS A 367 33.41 -23.94 -15.36
N ASP A 368 32.90 -23.64 -16.55
CA ASP A 368 33.56 -22.73 -17.50
C ASP A 368 33.57 -21.28 -16.95
N GLU A 369 32.44 -20.79 -16.42
CA GLU A 369 32.34 -19.48 -15.76
C GLU A 369 33.22 -19.38 -14.51
N ASN A 370 33.23 -20.42 -13.65
CA ASN A 370 34.12 -20.45 -12.49
C ASN A 370 35.59 -20.46 -12.88
N LYS A 371 35.94 -21.06 -14.02
CA LYS A 371 37.30 -21.03 -14.54
C LYS A 371 37.66 -19.61 -15.01
N GLU A 372 36.79 -18.96 -15.78
CA GLU A 372 36.99 -17.58 -16.23
C GLU A 372 37.13 -16.61 -15.06
N LEU A 373 36.24 -16.69 -14.06
CA LEU A 373 36.33 -15.88 -12.84
C LEU A 373 37.61 -16.14 -12.03
N LYS A 374 38.11 -17.39 -12.04
CA LYS A 374 39.37 -17.72 -11.38
C LYS A 374 40.55 -17.08 -12.12
N ASP A 375 40.56 -17.15 -13.45
CA ASP A 375 41.59 -16.55 -14.30
C ASP A 375 41.58 -15.00 -14.16
N GLU A 376 40.39 -14.37 -14.12
CA GLU A 376 40.23 -12.93 -13.89
C GLU A 376 40.74 -12.51 -12.50
N ASN A 377 40.38 -13.27 -11.45
CA ASN A 377 40.88 -13.01 -10.09
C ASN A 377 42.39 -13.15 -9.99
N GLU A 378 42.99 -14.12 -10.68
CA GLU A 378 44.45 -14.27 -10.72
C GLU A 378 45.12 -13.08 -11.41
N ALA A 379 44.56 -12.60 -12.52
CA ALA A 379 45.04 -11.39 -13.21
C ALA A 379 44.91 -10.12 -12.34
N LEU A 380 43.81 -9.97 -11.60
CA LEU A 380 43.61 -8.86 -10.66
C LEU A 380 44.62 -8.92 -9.51
N CYS A 381 44.90 -10.11 -8.97
CA CYS A 381 45.93 -10.31 -7.96
C CYS A 381 47.32 -9.89 -8.46
N GLN A 382 47.70 -10.29 -9.67
CA GLN A 382 48.97 -9.87 -10.29
C GLN A 382 49.03 -8.35 -10.48
N ARG A 383 47.93 -7.73 -10.94
CA ARG A 383 47.86 -6.27 -11.10
C ARG A 383 48.02 -5.54 -9.77
N ASN A 384 47.39 -6.03 -8.71
CA ASN A 384 47.51 -5.46 -7.37
C ASN A 384 48.92 -5.59 -6.83
N GLN A 385 49.59 -6.72 -7.07
CA GLN A 385 51.00 -6.89 -6.71
C GLN A 385 51.90 -5.87 -7.42
N ASN A 386 51.74 -5.70 -8.74
CA ASN A 386 52.51 -4.72 -9.52
C ASN A 386 52.28 -3.27 -9.05
N LEU A 387 51.04 -2.94 -8.65
CA LEU A 387 50.71 -1.62 -8.11
C LEU A 387 51.39 -1.39 -6.75
N GLU A 388 51.43 -2.40 -5.88
CA GLU A 388 52.11 -2.29 -4.59
C GLU A 388 53.63 -2.14 -4.76
N GLU A 389 54.24 -2.86 -5.71
CA GLU A 389 55.66 -2.70 -6.06
C GLU A 389 55.96 -1.29 -6.64
N SER A 390 55.06 -0.77 -7.49
CA SER A 390 55.18 0.58 -8.05
C SER A 390 55.04 1.66 -6.98
N LYS A 391 54.11 1.46 -6.04
CA LYS A 391 53.91 2.34 -4.88
C LYS A 391 55.15 2.36 -3.99
N GLN A 392 55.71 1.20 -3.63
CA GLN A 392 56.96 1.11 -2.86
C GLN A 392 58.13 1.80 -3.58
N SER A 393 58.21 1.65 -4.91
CA SER A 393 59.23 2.33 -5.73
C SER A 393 59.07 3.85 -5.72
N LEU A 394 57.84 4.35 -5.82
CA LEU A 394 57.55 5.79 -5.73
C LEU A 394 57.84 6.34 -4.33
N GLU A 395 57.49 5.62 -3.27
CA GLU A 395 57.82 5.97 -1.89
C GLU A 395 59.35 6.10 -1.73
N MET A 396 60.13 5.12 -2.21
CA MET A 396 61.60 5.17 -2.22
C MET A 396 62.15 6.37 -2.98
N LEU A 397 61.60 6.70 -4.16
CA LEU A 397 61.99 7.89 -4.93
C LEU A 397 61.66 9.19 -4.19
N MET A 398 60.52 9.27 -3.51
CA MET A 398 60.14 10.42 -2.69
C MET A 398 61.10 10.59 -1.51
N TYR A 399 61.45 9.51 -0.81
CA TYR A 399 62.44 9.54 0.28
C TYR A 399 63.80 10.06 -0.20
N ASN A 400 64.31 9.54 -1.31
CA ASN A 400 65.57 9.98 -1.90
C ASN A 400 65.54 11.47 -2.29
N ARG A 401 64.42 11.95 -2.86
CA ARG A 401 64.26 13.35 -3.27
C ARG A 401 64.21 14.32 -2.10
N MET A 402 63.65 13.91 -0.96
CA MET A 402 63.56 14.77 0.23
C MET A 402 64.91 14.93 0.95
N GLY A 403 65.98 14.26 0.51
CA GLY A 403 67.30 14.34 1.16
C GLY A 403 67.30 13.79 2.59
N ILE A 404 66.23 13.10 3.00
CA ILE A 404 66.10 12.46 4.29
C ILE A 404 66.95 11.20 4.22
N THR A 405 68.21 11.31 4.66
CA THR A 405 69.06 10.14 4.81
C THR A 405 68.49 9.27 5.93
N SER A 406 68.60 7.94 5.84
CA SER A 406 68.11 6.99 6.86
C SER A 406 68.55 7.31 8.30
N ARG A 407 69.58 8.16 8.48
CA ARG A 407 70.00 8.69 9.79
C ARG A 407 68.98 9.62 10.45
N ASP A 408 68.18 10.36 9.70
CA ASP A 408 67.22 11.31 10.26
C ASP A 408 65.93 10.64 10.76
N ILE A 409 65.56 9.49 10.18
CA ILE A 409 64.36 8.72 10.59
C ILE A 409 64.64 7.90 11.86
N GLY A 410 65.85 7.37 12.02
CA GLY A 410 66.28 6.66 13.23
C GLY A 410 66.25 7.52 14.51
N CYS A 411 66.36 8.85 14.39
CA CYS A 411 66.22 9.76 15.53
C CYS A 411 64.77 10.05 15.93
N ARG A 412 63.79 9.97 15.03
CA ARG A 412 62.38 10.28 15.36
C ARG A 412 61.62 9.12 15.99
N TYR A 413 61.92 7.88 15.63
CA TYR A 413 61.24 6.72 16.24
C TYR A 413 61.70 6.40 17.66
N ARG A 414 62.87 6.90 18.10
CA ARG A 414 63.35 6.69 19.48
C ARG A 414 62.68 7.61 20.50
N THR A 415 61.95 8.64 20.08
CA THR A 415 61.20 9.57 20.95
C THR A 415 59.71 9.23 21.12
N LEU A 416 59.20 8.18 20.46
CA LEU A 416 57.76 7.81 20.53
C LEU A 416 57.50 6.44 21.21
N GLN A 417 58.52 5.83 21.82
CA GLN A 417 58.40 4.61 22.62
C GLN A 417 58.82 4.81 24.08
N GLU A 418 58.55 5.99 24.66
CA GLU A 418 58.45 6.10 26.12
C GLU A 418 56.97 6.00 26.52
N PRO A 419 56.55 4.90 27.16
CA PRO A 419 55.21 4.79 27.71
C PRO A 419 55.09 5.64 28.98
N ASN A 420 54.06 6.50 29.02
CA ASN A 420 53.45 6.99 30.25
C ASN A 420 52.03 6.43 30.34
#